data_AF-A0A1F9MMT8-F1
#
_entry.id   AF-A0A1F9MMT8-F1
#
_cell.length_a   1.000
_cell.length_b   1.000
_cell.length_c   1.000
_cell.angle_alpha   90.00
_cell.angle_beta   90.00
_cell.angle_gamma   90.00
#
_symmetry.space_group_name_H-M   'P 1'
#
loop_
_entity.id
_entity.type
_entity.pdbx_description
1 polymer ?
#
loop_
_entity_poly.entity_id
_entity_poly.type
_entity_poly.pdbx_seq_one_letter_code
_entity_poly.pdbx_strand_id
1 'polypeptide(L)' 'FLLIRPQQRKAKEHKALLENLKKGDRVITNGGLIGTIINIEDPLVVIEVADKVRVEVGRPYIAGFAPKKGG' A
#
# COMPACT_ATOMS: atom_id res chain seq x y z
N PHE A 1 10.20 -23.06 21.08
CA PHE A 1 9.67 -21.74 21.51
C PHE A 1 9.02 -21.03 20.32
N LEU A 2 7.95 -20.28 20.59
CA LEU A 2 6.84 -19.96 19.68
C LEU A 2 7.18 -18.85 18.65
N LEU A 3 7.74 -19.20 17.49
CA LEU A 3 8.01 -18.26 16.38
C LEU A 3 6.75 -17.84 15.57
N ILE A 4 5.55 -18.31 15.95
CA ILE A 4 4.30 -18.06 15.22
C ILE A 4 3.72 -16.66 15.49
N ARG A 5 3.99 -16.08 16.67
CA ARG A 5 3.50 -14.75 17.07
C ARG A 5 3.92 -13.60 16.13
N PRO A 6 5.18 -13.48 15.70
CA PRO A 6 5.59 -12.37 14.83
C PRO A 6 4.93 -12.41 13.45
N GLN A 7 4.68 -13.59 12.87
CA GLN A 7 4.08 -13.70 11.55
C GLN A 7 2.58 -13.38 11.57
N GLN A 8 1.84 -13.89 12.57
CA GLN A 8 0.43 -13.56 12.74
C GLN A 8 0.22 -12.06 12.99
N ARG A 9 1.11 -11.43 13.77
CA ARG A 9 1.05 -9.98 14.02
C ARG A 9 1.23 -9.18 12.73
N LYS A 10 2.25 -9.50 11.93
CA LYS A 10 2.50 -8.86 10.62
C LYS A 10 1.32 -9.02 9.67
N ALA A 11 0.70 -10.20 9.60
CA ALA A 11 -0.46 -10.42 8.74
C ALA A 11 -1.67 -9.57 9.17
N LYS A 12 -1.91 -9.45 10.49
CA LYS A 12 -2.98 -8.60 11.03
C LYS A 12 -2.71 -7.11 10.77
N GLU A 13 -1.47 -6.67 11.00
CA GLU A 13 -1.02 -5.30 10.70
C GLU A 13 -1.18 -4.98 9.21
N HIS A 14 -0.78 -5.90 8.32
CA HIS A 14 -0.95 -5.74 6.87
C HIS A 14 -2.41 -5.64 6.47
N LYS A 15 -3.27 -6.53 6.98
CA LYS A 15 -4.71 -6.46 6.70
C LYS A 15 -5.30 -5.12 7.15
N ALA A 16 -4.96 -4.66 8.34
CA ALA A 16 -5.42 -3.37 8.86
C ALA A 16 -4.89 -2.20 8.00
N LEU A 17 -3.65 -2.25 7.51
CA LEU A 17 -3.12 -1.27 6.57
C LEU A 17 -3.98 -1.23 5.30
N LEU A 18 -4.25 -2.38 4.68
CA LEU A 18 -5.03 -2.44 3.44
C LEU A 18 -6.44 -1.90 3.62
N GLU A 19 -7.09 -2.20 4.75
CA GLU A 19 -8.43 -1.70 5.11
C GLU A 19 -8.47 -0.18 5.28
N ASN A 20 -7.36 0.42 5.73
CA ASN A 20 -7.26 1.87 5.98
C ASN A 20 -6.81 2.68 4.75
N LEU A 21 -6.54 2.05 3.61
CA LEU A 21 -6.19 2.76 2.37
C LEU A 21 -7.35 3.62 1.88
N LYS A 22 -7.06 4.87 1.50
CA LYS A 22 -8.01 5.79 0.89
C LYS A 22 -7.38 6.58 -0.26
N LYS A 23 -8.23 7.18 -1.09
CA LYS A 23 -7.80 8.10 -2.16
C LYS A 23 -7.04 9.28 -1.55
N GLY A 24 -5.96 9.68 -2.21
CA GLY A 24 -5.05 10.72 -1.75
C GLY A 24 -3.91 10.22 -0.86
N ASP A 25 -3.94 8.97 -0.38
CA ASP A 25 -2.83 8.42 0.37
C ASP A 25 -1.62 8.20 -0.54
N ARG A 26 -0.45 8.56 -0.01
CA ARG A 26 0.82 8.25 -0.65
C ARG A 26 1.29 6.88 -0.15
N VAL A 27 1.53 5.96 -1.06
CA VAL A 27 1.85 4.56 -0.74
C VAL A 27 3.11 4.10 -1.43
N ILE A 28 3.70 3.04 -0.88
CA ILE A 28 4.78 2.28 -1.50
C ILE A 28 4.32 0.85 -1.74
N THR A 29 4.59 0.31 -2.92
CA THR A 29 4.30 -1.08 -3.26
C THR A 29 5.44 -2.00 -2.82
N ASN A 30 5.19 -3.32 -2.77
CA ASN A 30 6.22 -4.31 -2.46
C ASN A 30 7.41 -4.27 -3.46
N GLY A 31 7.20 -3.76 -4.68
CA GLY A 31 8.25 -3.56 -5.69
C GLY A 31 9.00 -2.22 -5.58
N GLY A 32 8.69 -1.39 -4.58
CA GLY A 32 9.34 -0.10 -4.36
C GLY A 32 8.76 1.08 -5.16
N LEU A 33 7.66 0.89 -5.88
CA LEU A 33 6.99 1.99 -6.56
C LEU A 33 6.29 2.89 -5.53
N ILE A 34 6.51 4.19 -5.63
CA ILE A 34 5.87 5.19 -4.78
C ILE A 34 4.90 6.00 -5.63
N GLY A 35 3.66 6.13 -5.17
CA GLY A 35 2.64 6.90 -5.85
C GLY A 35 1.54 7.36 -4.91
N THR A 36 0.56 8.07 -5.46
CA THR A 36 -0.63 8.51 -4.75
C THR A 36 -1.84 7.72 -5.23
N ILE A 37 -2.65 7.21 -4.31
CA ILE A 37 -3.88 6.50 -4.65
C ILE A 37 -4.87 7.47 -5.28
N ILE A 38 -5.29 7.20 -6.51
CA ILE A 38 -6.33 7.96 -7.21
C ILE A 38 -7.65 7.18 -7.29
N ASN A 39 -7.59 5.85 -7.26
CA ASN A 39 -8.77 5.00 -7.21
C ASN A 39 -8.51 3.72 -6.41
N ILE A 40 -9.54 3.18 -5.78
CA ILE A 40 -9.53 1.89 -5.08
C ILE A 40 -10.74 1.12 -5.58
N GLU A 41 -10.49 -0.06 -6.14
CA GLU A 41 -11.52 -0.95 -6.69
C GLU A 41 -11.05 -2.38 -6.47
N ASP A 42 -11.60 -3.08 -5.46
CA ASP A 42 -11.13 -4.43 -5.12
C ASP A 42 -11.18 -5.37 -6.34
N PRO A 43 -10.10 -6.10 -6.67
CA PRO A 43 -8.89 -6.33 -5.86
C PRO A 43 -7.70 -5.39 -6.18
N LEU A 44 -7.92 -4.31 -6.92
CA LEU A 44 -6.92 -3.38 -7.45
C LEU A 44 -6.95 -2.00 -6.77
N VAL A 45 -5.82 -1.32 -6.89
CA VAL A 45 -5.62 0.08 -6.49
C VAL A 45 -4.94 0.77 -7.66
N VAL A 46 -5.49 1.89 -8.09
CA VAL A 46 -4.87 2.72 -9.13
C VAL A 46 -4.04 3.79 -8.43
N ILE A 47 -2.73 3.77 -8.68
CA ILE A 47 -1.79 4.77 -8.16
C ILE A 47 -1.26 5.63 -9.29
N GLU A 48 -1.09 6.92 -9.04
CA GLU A 48 -0.40 7.85 -9.92
C GLU A 48 1.05 8.02 -9.43
N VAL A 49 2.01 7.68 -10.28
CA VAL A 49 3.45 7.65 -9.94
C VAL A 49 4.23 8.84 -10.52
N ALA A 50 3.68 9.45 -11.57
CA ALA A 50 4.16 10.69 -12.20
C ALA A 50 2.97 11.37 -12.88
N ASP A 51 3.16 12.60 -13.38
CA ASP A 51 2.08 13.35 -14.07
C ASP A 51 1.47 12.50 -15.19
N LYS A 52 0.17 12.23 -15.08
CA LYS A 52 -0.63 11.39 -16.00
C LYS A 52 -0.15 9.93 -16.16
N VAL A 53 0.79 9.45 -15.33
CA VAL A 53 1.24 8.05 -15.34
C VAL A 53 0.56 7.29 -14.22
N ARG A 54 -0.40 6.44 -14.60
CA ARG A 54 -1.23 5.64 -13.70
C ARG A 54 -0.91 4.16 -13.84
N VAL A 55 -0.86 3.47 -12.71
CA VAL A 55 -0.52 2.05 -12.64
C VAL A 55 -1.55 1.35 -11.76
N GLU A 56 -2.04 0.20 -12.23
CA GLU A 56 -2.86 -0.71 -11.43
C GLU A 56 -1.97 -1.62 -10.61
N VAL A 57 -2.24 -1.68 -9.31
CA VAL A 57 -1.50 -2.51 -8.36
C VAL A 57 -2.52 -3.33 -7.59
N GLY A 58 -2.29 -4.64 -7.45
CA GLY A 58 -3.13 -5.44 -6.57
C GLY A 58 -3.07 -4.89 -5.14
N ARG A 59 -4.23 -4.68 -4.51
CA ARG A 59 -4.35 -4.17 -3.14
C ARG A 59 -3.43 -4.92 -2.16
N PRO A 60 -3.30 -6.27 -2.21
CA PRO A 60 -2.38 -7.00 -1.33
C PRO A 60 -0.90 -6.63 -1.45
N TYR A 61 -0.48 -6.00 -2.55
CA TYR A 61 0.90 -5.61 -2.85
C TYR A 61 1.25 -4.18 -2.42
N ILE A 62 0.33 -3.46 -1.77
CA ILE A 62 0.65 -2.20 -1.08
C ILE A 62 1.40 -2.52 0.21
N ALA A 63 2.67 -2.15 0.28
CA ALA A 63 3.55 -2.44 1.42
C ALA A 63 3.30 -1.52 2.62
N GLY A 64 2.84 -0.29 2.37
CA GLY A 64 2.67 0.71 3.41
C GLY A 64 2.42 2.11 2.88
N PHE A 65 2.26 3.04 3.81
CA PHE A 65 2.30 4.48 3.51
C PHE A 65 3.73 4.90 3.20
N ALA A 66 3.90 5.66 2.12
CA ALA A 66 5.18 6.25 1.77
C ALA A 66 5.46 7.48 2.64
N PRO A 67 6.74 7.81 2.90
CA PRO A 67 7.10 9.05 3.57
C PRO A 67 6.54 10.26 2.81
N LYS A 68 6.21 11.33 3.54
CA LYS A 68 5.90 12.63 2.92
C LYS A 68 7.13 13.11 2.14
N LYS A 69 6.89 13.79 1.01
CA LYS A 69 7.96 14.30 0.14
C LYS A 69 8.61 15.46 0.90
N GLY A 70 9.77 15.21 1.52
CA GLY A 70 10.54 16.22 2.25
C GLY A 70 10.19 16.32 3.74
N GLY A 71 11.13 15.85 4.54
CA GLY A 71 11.45 16.20 5.91
C GLY A 71 12.94 15.96 6.07
#